data_AF-A0A5C6E3T9-F1
#
_entry.id   AF-A0A5C6E3T9-F1
#
_cell.length_a   1.000
_cell.length_b   1.000
_cell.length_c   1.000
_cell.angle_alpha   90.00
_cell.angle_beta   90.00
_cell.angle_gamma   90.00
#
_symmetry.space_group_name_H-M   'P 1'
#
loop_
_entity.id
_entity.type
_entity.pdbx_description
1 polymer ?
#
loop_
_entity_poly.entity_id
_entity_poly.type
_entity_poly.pdbx_seq_one_letter_code
_entity_poly.pdbx_strand_id
1 'polypeptide(L)'
;MSDPTETIRRQQVAAINAEPGSREYLEAKHGDVFDTSEVQATFSVLSFLAPYVVVQRKSDGVRGSMMFQHSPRFYFGFKPE
;
A
#
# COMPACT_ATOMS: atom_id res chain seq x y z
N MET A 1 25.15 -7.21 -3.03
CA MET A 1 24.56 -7.70 -1.76
C MET A 1 23.12 -8.04 -2.08
N SER A 2 22.73 -9.32 -2.09
CA SER A 2 21.35 -9.72 -2.38
C SER A 2 20.46 -9.29 -1.22
N ASP A 3 19.37 -8.57 -1.49
CA ASP A 3 18.37 -8.23 -0.48
C ASP A 3 17.68 -9.53 -0.03
N PRO A 4 17.87 -9.98 1.23
CA PRO A 4 17.31 -11.24 1.70
C PRO A 4 15.77 -11.23 1.73
N THR A 5 15.15 -10.05 1.66
CA THR A 5 13.69 -9.88 1.68
C THR A 5 13.07 -9.87 0.28
N GLU A 6 13.89 -9.76 -0.77
CA GLU A 6 13.38 -9.58 -2.14
C GLU A 6 12.49 -10.73 -2.59
N THR A 7 12.88 -11.98 -2.32
CA THR A 7 12.10 -13.17 -2.69
C THR A 7 10.73 -13.15 -2.01
N ILE A 8 10.69 -12.89 -0.71
CA ILE A 8 9.45 -12.81 0.07
C ILE A 8 8.57 -11.69 -0.48
N ARG A 9 9.16 -10.54 -0.76
CA ARG A 9 8.47 -9.37 -1.27
C ARG A 9 7.85 -9.64 -2.65
N ARG A 10 8.57 -10.31 -3.56
CA ARG A 10 8.04 -10.73 -4.87
C ARG A 10 6.87 -11.71 -4.72
N GLN A 11 6.95 -12.65 -3.79
CA GLN A 11 5.85 -13.58 -3.49
C GLN A 11 4.62 -12.84 -2.95
N GLN A 12 4.80 -11.85 -2.07
CA GLN A 12 3.70 -11.02 -1.56
C GLN A 12 3.03 -10.20 -2.68
N VAL A 13 3.83 -9.58 -3.57
CA VAL A 13 3.30 -8.88 -4.74
C VAL A 13 2.48 -9.81 -5.62
N ALA A 14 2.98 -11.03 -5.87
CA ALA A 14 2.24 -12.02 -6.66
C ALA A 14 0.92 -12.41 -5.98
N ALA A 15 0.92 -12.67 -4.67
CA ALA A 15 -0.28 -13.02 -3.92
C ALA A 15 -1.33 -11.90 -3.90
N ILE A 16 -0.90 -10.65 -3.65
CA ILE A 16 -1.79 -9.48 -3.63
C ILE A 16 -2.42 -9.22 -5.01
N ASN A 17 -1.68 -9.46 -6.10
CA ASN A 17 -2.19 -9.25 -7.45
C ASN A 17 -2.88 -10.47 -8.07
N ALA A 18 -2.76 -11.67 -7.48
CA ALA A 18 -3.41 -12.90 -7.97
C ALA A 18 -4.91 -12.92 -7.68
N GLU A 19 -5.31 -12.33 -6.54
CA GLU A 19 -6.70 -12.05 -6.20
C GLU A 19 -6.87 -10.53 -6.09
N PRO A 20 -6.94 -9.81 -7.24
CA PRO A 20 -7.20 -8.39 -7.20
C PRO A 20 -8.58 -8.18 -6.61
N GLY A 21 -8.61 -7.83 -5.32
CA GLY A 21 -9.84 -7.56 -4.61
C GLY A 21 -10.56 -6.39 -5.26
N SER A 22 -11.89 -6.43 -5.25
CA SER A 22 -12.67 -5.21 -5.44
C SER A 22 -12.36 -4.25 -4.29
N ARG A 23 -12.63 -2.95 -4.48
CA ARG A 23 -12.46 -1.95 -3.43
C ARG A 23 -13.19 -2.39 -2.15
N GLU A 24 -14.41 -2.89 -2.30
CA GLU A 24 -15.27 -3.35 -1.20
C GLU A 24 -14.66 -4.53 -0.44
N TYR A 25 -14.02 -5.47 -1.14
CA TYR A 25 -13.32 -6.60 -0.51
C TYR A 25 -12.12 -6.12 0.32
N LEU A 26 -11.33 -5.21 -0.24
CA LEU A 26 -10.18 -4.62 0.46
C LEU A 26 -10.65 -3.78 1.65
N GLU A 27 -11.74 -3.04 1.51
CA GLU A 27 -12.31 -2.22 2.59
C GLU A 27 -12.81 -3.09 3.74
N ALA A 28 -13.52 -4.19 3.44
CA ALA A 28 -13.97 -5.14 4.44
C ALA A 28 -12.81 -5.79 5.22
N LYS A 29 -11.63 -5.94 4.59
CA LYS A 29 -10.46 -6.60 5.19
C LYS A 29 -9.50 -5.65 5.89
N HIS A 30 -9.35 -4.43 5.39
CA HIS A 30 -8.29 -3.51 5.78
C HIS A 30 -8.79 -2.15 6.29
N GLY A 31 -10.09 -1.87 6.19
CA GLY A 31 -10.68 -0.58 6.53
C GLY A 31 -10.55 0.39 5.37
N ASP A 32 -9.79 1.46 5.53
CA ASP A 32 -9.68 2.47 4.48
C ASP A 32 -8.89 1.96 3.27
N VAL A 33 -9.51 2.13 2.09
CA VAL A 33 -8.90 1.86 0.79
C VAL A 33 -8.91 3.15 -0.01
N PHE A 34 -7.73 3.47 -0.55
CA PHE A 34 -7.49 4.67 -1.32
C PHE A 34 -7.10 4.31 -2.75
N ASP A 35 -7.62 5.04 -3.73
CA ASP A 35 -7.07 5.08 -5.07
C ASP A 35 -5.83 6.00 -5.14
N THR A 36 -5.26 6.17 -6.34
CA THR A 36 -4.05 6.99 -6.52
C THR A 36 -4.32 8.47 -6.25
N SER A 37 -5.49 8.99 -6.62
CA SER A 37 -5.88 10.38 -6.41
C SER A 37 -6.17 10.66 -4.93
N GLU A 38 -6.86 9.74 -4.24
CA GLU A 38 -7.15 9.83 -2.82
C GLU A 38 -5.86 9.77 -1.96
N VAL A 39 -4.90 8.91 -2.32
CA VAL A 39 -3.57 8.89 -1.68
C VAL A 39 -2.85 10.20 -1.90
N GLN A 40 -2.80 10.72 -3.13
CA GLN A 40 -2.12 11.98 -3.44
C GLN A 40 -2.76 13.18 -2.74
N ALA A 41 -4.07 13.16 -2.48
CA ALA A 41 -4.75 14.19 -1.72
C ALA A 41 -4.38 14.12 -0.23
N THR A 42 -4.45 12.93 0.37
CA THR A 42 -4.37 12.71 1.83
C THR A 42 -2.93 12.56 2.34
N PHE A 43 -2.04 12.04 1.51
CA PHE A 43 -0.68 11.66 1.90
C PHE A 43 0.38 12.24 0.95
N SER A 44 1.57 12.48 1.50
CA SER A 44 2.80 12.74 0.75
C SER A 44 3.57 11.42 0.64
N VAL A 45 3.81 10.95 -0.58
CA VAL A 45 4.54 9.70 -0.78
C VAL A 45 6.04 9.92 -0.67
N LEU A 46 6.69 9.16 0.22
CA LEU A 46 8.11 9.31 0.55
C LEU A 46 8.99 8.29 -0.18
N SER A 47 8.58 7.02 -0.21
CA SER A 47 9.33 5.96 -0.89
C SER A 47 8.42 4.81 -1.31
N PHE A 48 8.87 4.05 -2.32
CA PHE A 48 8.15 2.90 -2.85
C PHE A 48 9.02 1.65 -2.83
N LEU A 49 8.45 0.55 -2.32
CA LEU A 49 9.04 -0.77 -2.39
C LEU A 49 7.92 -1.82 -2.37
N ALA A 50 7.37 -2.14 -3.54
CA ALA A 50 6.21 -3.03 -3.70
C ALA A 50 6.31 -4.29 -2.84
N PRO A 51 5.31 -4.73 -2.07
CA PRO A 51 3.95 -4.22 -2.06
C PRO A 51 3.77 -3.01 -1.15
N TYR A 52 4.83 -2.44 -0.59
CA TYR A 52 4.75 -1.35 0.38
C TYR A 52 5.04 0.01 -0.23
N VAL A 53 4.41 1.04 0.34
CA VAL A 53 4.70 2.45 0.11
C VAL A 53 4.83 3.15 1.45
N VAL A 54 5.86 3.96 1.61
CA VAL A 54 6.03 4.81 2.79
C VAL A 54 5.41 6.16 2.47
N VAL A 55 4.54 6.62 3.36
CA VAL A 55 3.77 7.85 3.20
C VAL A 55 3.78 8.67 4.47
N GLN A 56 3.54 9.97 4.33
CA GLN A 56 3.28 10.88 5.43
C GLN A 56 1.89 11.47 5.28
N ARG A 57 1.03 11.32 6.29
CA ARG A 57 -0.31 11.92 6.30
C ARG A 57 -0.18 13.44 6.39
N LYS A 58 -0.84 14.16 5.49
CA LYS A 58 -0.68 15.63 5.40
C LYS A 58 -1.37 16.39 6.54
N SER A 59 -2.44 15.85 7.11
CA SER A 59 -3.23 16.53 8.13
C SER A 59 -2.47 16.72 9.44
N ASP A 60 -1.60 15.79 9.82
CA ASP A 60 -0.90 15.77 11.11
C ASP A 60 0.59 15.42 11.00
N GLY A 61 1.10 15.16 9.79
CA GLY A 61 2.50 14.86 9.55
C GLY A 61 2.94 13.46 9.98
N VAL A 62 2.01 12.58 10.37
CA VAL A 62 2.34 11.21 10.83
C VAL A 62 2.87 10.39 9.67
N ARG A 63 4.05 9.79 9.86
CA ARG A 63 4.66 8.86 8.91
C ARG A 63 4.18 7.44 9.15
N GLY A 64 4.12 6.67 8.07
CA GLY A 64 3.67 5.30 8.12
C GLY A 64 3.87 4.59 6.79
N SER A 65 3.42 3.34 6.75
CA SER A 65 3.46 2.53 5.54
C SER A 65 2.08 2.00 5.18
N MET A 66 1.85 1.81 3.89
CA MET A 66 0.64 1.16 3.34
C MET A 66 1.06 0.04 2.40
N MET A 67 0.17 -0.93 2.23
CA MET A 67 0.28 -1.89 1.13
C MET A 67 -0.45 -1.36 -0.11
N PHE A 68 -0.08 -1.85 -1.29
CA PHE A 68 -0.80 -1.58 -2.51
C PHE A 68 -0.90 -2.80 -3.44
N GLN A 69 -2.01 -2.89 -4.16
CA GLN A 69 -2.16 -3.77 -5.33
C GLN A 69 -1.99 -2.97 -6.62
N HIS A 70 -1.57 -3.61 -7.71
CA HIS A 70 -1.25 -2.92 -8.96
C HIS A 70 -2.44 -2.80 -9.93
N SER A 71 -3.36 -3.76 -9.97
CA SER A 71 -4.43 -3.80 -10.98
C SER A 71 -5.73 -4.39 -10.44
N PRO A 72 -6.77 -3.59 -10.17
CA PRO A 72 -6.79 -2.12 -10.15
C PRO A 72 -5.91 -1.53 -9.05
N ARG A 73 -5.31 -0.34 -9.23
CA ARG A 73 -4.37 0.25 -8.26
C ARG A 73 -5.10 0.77 -7.03
N PHE A 74 -4.93 0.09 -5.90
CA PHE A 74 -5.45 0.50 -4.59
C PHE A 74 -4.37 0.44 -3.52
N TYR A 75 -4.49 1.33 -2.54
CA TYR A 75 -3.62 1.47 -1.38
C TYR A 75 -4.45 1.25 -0.12
N PHE A 76 -3.95 0.50 0.85
CA PHE A 76 -4.73 0.11 2.02
C PHE A 76 -3.86 -0.28 3.21
N GLY A 77 -4.49 -0.35 4.38
CA GLY A 77 -3.87 -0.82 5.61
C GLY A 77 -2.76 0.10 6.11
N PHE A 78 -3.03 1.41 6.18
CA PHE A 78 -2.09 2.38 6.76
C PHE A 78 -1.70 2.01 8.19
N LYS A 79 -0.40 1.91 8.43
CA LYS A 79 0.19 1.70 9.75
C LYS A 79 1.14 2.85 10.08
N PRO A 80 0.84 3.66 11.11
CA PRO A 80 1.77 4.69 11.58
C PRO A 80 3.05 4.05 12.15
N GLU A 81 4.16 4.78 12.07
CA GLU A 81 5.44 4.44 12.72
C GLU A 81 5.38 4.55 14.25
#